data_AF-A0A395IFI1-F1
#
_entry.id   AF-A0A395IFI1-F1
#
_cell.length_a   1.000
_cell.length_b   1.000
_cell.length_c   1.000
_cell.angle_alpha   90.00
_cell.angle_beta   90.00
_cell.angle_gamma   90.00
#
_symmetry.space_group_name_H-M   'P 1'
#
loop_
_entity.id
_entity.type
_entity.pdbx_description
1 polymer ?
#
loop_
_entity_poly.entity_id
_entity_poly.type
_entity_poly.pdbx_seq_one_letter_code
_entity_poly.pdbx_strand_id
1 'polypeptide(L)'
;MMYPRTILCAGLLSQALPAYAAVMEKLAAAPSGWTASETDSSSAIILTVGLAMQNIDKLESKLLAVSTPGNAEYGQHLGADEANTYFGPSAGANDAVTSWLTGAGARRIL
;
A
#
# COMPACT_ATOMS: atom_id res chain seq x y z
N MET A 1 35.71 -38.37 32.93
CA MET A 1 36.13 -37.12 32.25
C MET A 1 34.95 -36.64 31.40
N MET A 2 34.37 -35.51 31.78
CA MET A 2 33.06 -35.01 31.35
C MET A 2 33.27 -33.81 30.41
N TYR A 3 32.80 -33.88 29.17
CA TYR A 3 32.88 -32.77 28.22
C TYR A 3 31.63 -31.86 28.36
N PRO A 4 31.78 -30.52 28.44
CA PRO A 4 30.64 -29.63 28.59
C PRO A 4 29.97 -29.36 27.23
N ARG A 5 28.64 -29.43 27.18
CA ARG A 5 27.84 -29.02 26.02
C ARG A 5 27.66 -27.49 26.07
N THR A 6 28.43 -26.76 25.29
CA THR A 6 28.16 -25.34 25.01
C THR A 6 26.97 -25.24 24.05
N ILE A 7 25.84 -24.72 24.55
CA ILE A 7 24.67 -24.37 23.74
C ILE A 7 24.95 -22.97 23.15
N LEU A 8 25.21 -22.91 21.85
CA LEU A 8 25.34 -21.66 21.11
C LEU A 8 23.94 -21.20 20.70
N CYS A 9 23.39 -20.19 21.39
CA CYS A 9 22.14 -19.55 20.97
C CYS A 9 22.41 -18.71 19.71
N ALA A 10 21.96 -19.19 18.56
CA ALA A 10 21.96 -18.40 17.32
C ALA A 10 20.84 -17.35 17.40
N GLY A 11 21.20 -16.13 17.80
CA GLY A 11 20.32 -14.97 17.66
C GLY A 11 20.18 -14.62 16.18
N LEU A 12 19.03 -14.97 15.57
CA LEU A 12 18.65 -14.46 14.27
C LEU A 12 18.37 -12.96 14.40
N LEU A 13 19.36 -12.14 14.07
CA LEU A 13 19.18 -10.71 13.86
C LEU A 13 18.26 -10.55 12.64
N SER A 14 16.99 -10.25 12.88
CA SER A 14 16.04 -9.93 11.82
C SER A 14 16.46 -8.60 11.20
N GLN A 15 17.25 -8.65 10.13
CA GLN A 15 17.52 -7.47 9.33
C GLN A 15 16.28 -7.19 8.50
N ALA A 16 15.48 -6.23 8.93
CA ALA A 16 14.45 -5.64 8.09
C ALA A 16 15.17 -4.97 6.90
N LEU A 17 15.16 -5.64 5.75
CA LEU A 17 15.60 -5.01 4.51
C LEU A 17 14.69 -3.80 4.27
N PRO A 18 15.24 -2.63 3.92
CA PRO A 18 14.41 -1.53 3.46
C PRO A 18 13.63 -2.03 2.24
N ALA A 19 12.30 -1.99 2.32
CA ALA A 19 11.45 -2.26 1.17
C ALA A 19 11.72 -1.17 0.13
N TYR A 20 12.56 -1.46 -0.86
CA TYR A 20 12.71 -0.59 -2.01
C TYR A 20 11.37 -0.55 -2.74
N ALA A 21 10.81 0.65 -2.93
CA ALA A 21 9.58 0.82 -3.69
C ALA A 21 9.79 0.34 -5.13
N ALA A 22 8.88 -0.51 -5.63
CA ALA A 22 8.85 -0.89 -7.03
C ALA A 22 8.17 0.23 -7.84
N VAL A 23 8.79 0.63 -8.95
CA VAL A 23 8.17 1.57 -9.89
C VAL A 23 7.11 0.80 -10.68
N MET A 24 5.84 1.17 -10.50
CA MET A 24 4.72 0.55 -11.20
C MET A 24 4.63 1.05 -12.64
N GLU A 25 4.73 2.36 -12.83
CA GLU A 25 4.63 3.00 -14.14
C GLU A 25 5.55 4.22 -14.19
N LYS A 26 6.12 4.47 -15.36
CA LYS A 26 6.92 5.66 -15.65
C LYS A 26 6.76 6.01 -17.13
N LEU A 27 6.57 7.29 -17.42
CA LEU A 27 6.65 7.79 -18.79
C LEU A 27 8.10 7.68 -19.31
N ALA A 28 8.29 6.97 -20.43
CA ALA A 28 9.60 6.78 -21.05
C ALA A 28 10.15 8.07 -21.68
N ALA A 29 9.26 8.95 -22.15
CA ALA A 29 9.57 10.24 -22.73
C ALA A 29 8.37 11.19 -22.60
N ALA A 30 8.58 12.48 -22.90
CA ALA A 30 7.50 13.44 -23.02
C ALA A 30 6.53 13.00 -24.16
N PRO A 31 5.20 13.06 -23.95
CA PRO A 31 4.24 12.75 -25.00
C PRO A 31 4.38 13.66 -26.23
N SER A 32 3.86 13.23 -27.38
CA SER A 32 3.90 14.04 -28.60
C SER A 32 3.22 15.40 -28.38
N GLY A 33 3.88 16.47 -28.84
CA GLY A 33 3.42 17.85 -28.64
C GLY A 33 3.76 18.46 -27.27
N TRP A 34 4.43 17.71 -26.38
CA TRP A 34 4.89 18.20 -25.08
C TRP A 34 6.41 18.36 -25.06
N THR A 35 6.88 19.32 -24.27
CA THR A 35 8.31 19.51 -23.99
C THR A 35 8.48 19.71 -22.50
N ALA A 36 9.47 19.05 -21.92
CA ALA A 36 9.78 19.22 -20.50
C ALA A 36 10.29 20.65 -20.25
N SER A 37 9.89 21.22 -19.13
CA SER A 37 10.40 22.49 -18.63
C SER A 37 10.81 22.33 -17.18
N GLU A 38 11.81 23.09 -16.78
CA GLU A 38 12.17 23.22 -15.38
C GLU A 38 11.04 23.93 -14.62
N THR A 39 10.90 23.58 -13.34
CA THR A 39 9.99 24.24 -12.40
C THR A 39 10.78 24.83 -11.24
N ASP A 40 10.25 25.87 -10.63
CA ASP A 40 10.88 26.46 -9.45
C ASP A 40 10.80 25.48 -8.27
N SER A 41 11.89 25.34 -7.51
CA SER A 41 12.01 24.38 -6.41
C SER A 41 11.08 24.70 -5.22
N SER A 42 10.53 25.92 -5.14
CA SER A 42 9.54 26.31 -4.15
C SER A 42 8.09 26.00 -4.57
N SER A 43 7.89 25.50 -5.80
CA SER A 43 6.55 25.16 -6.30
C SER A 43 5.97 23.98 -5.53
N ALA A 44 4.75 24.17 -5.02
CA ALA A 44 4.03 23.09 -4.35
C ALA A 44 3.37 22.15 -5.37
N ILE A 45 3.45 20.85 -5.10
CA ILE A 45 2.68 19.82 -5.80
C ILE A 45 1.69 19.17 -4.83
N ILE A 46 0.55 18.76 -5.34
CA ILE A 46 -0.45 17.98 -4.59
C ILE A 46 -0.33 16.54 -5.06
N LEU A 47 -0.09 15.63 -4.11
CA LEU A 47 0.04 14.20 -4.37
C LEU A 47 -1.05 13.46 -3.60
N THR A 48 -1.62 12.44 -4.24
CA THR A 48 -2.53 11.49 -3.59
C THR A 48 -1.79 10.20 -3.32
N VAL A 49 -1.80 9.74 -2.08
CA VAL A 49 -1.15 8.49 -1.67
C VAL A 49 -2.21 7.41 -1.49
N GLY A 50 -2.18 6.38 -2.34
CA GLY A 50 -3.01 5.19 -2.16
C GLY A 50 -2.46 4.31 -1.05
N LEU A 51 -3.28 4.05 -0.02
CA LEU A 51 -2.91 3.16 1.08
C LEU A 51 -3.15 1.69 0.71
N ALA A 52 -2.36 0.80 1.31
CA ALA A 52 -2.53 -0.63 1.12
C ALA A 52 -3.91 -1.08 1.63
N MET A 53 -4.69 -1.66 0.72
CA MET A 53 -6.01 -2.22 0.99
C MET A 53 -5.91 -3.61 1.62
N GLN A 54 -6.90 -3.96 2.45
CA GLN A 54 -7.00 -5.27 3.08
C GLN A 54 -7.86 -6.20 2.21
N ASN A 55 -7.71 -7.52 2.39
CA ASN A 55 -8.54 -8.55 1.75
C ASN A 55 -8.57 -8.47 0.20
N ILE A 56 -7.56 -7.88 -0.44
CA ILE A 56 -7.56 -7.68 -1.89
C ILE A 56 -7.52 -9.01 -2.66
N ASP A 57 -6.97 -10.05 -2.02
CA ASP A 57 -7.00 -11.45 -2.46
C ASP A 57 -8.42 -12.00 -2.60
N LYS A 58 -9.41 -11.41 -1.91
CA LYS A 58 -10.82 -11.81 -1.93
C LYS A 58 -11.67 -10.94 -2.85
N LEU A 59 -11.10 -9.90 -3.44
CA LEU A 59 -11.86 -8.94 -4.25
C LEU A 59 -12.53 -9.64 -5.43
N GLU A 60 -11.77 -10.42 -6.19
CA GLU A 60 -12.26 -11.12 -7.37
C GLU A 60 -13.35 -12.14 -7.02
N SER A 61 -13.11 -12.97 -5.99
CA SER A 61 -14.07 -14.00 -5.59
C SER A 61 -15.38 -13.39 -5.09
N LYS A 62 -15.32 -12.30 -4.31
CA LYS A 62 -16.52 -11.59 -3.85
C LYS A 62 -17.25 -10.94 -5.00
N LEU A 63 -16.53 -10.27 -5.91
CA LEU A 63 -17.12 -9.64 -7.10
C LEU A 63 -17.86 -10.67 -7.97
N LEU A 64 -17.25 -11.83 -8.20
CA LEU A 64 -17.88 -12.92 -8.95
C LEU A 64 -19.11 -13.47 -8.24
N ALA A 65 -19.05 -13.67 -6.92
CA ALA A 65 -20.17 -14.21 -6.16
C ALA A 65 -21.42 -13.31 -6.25
N VAL A 66 -21.24 -11.99 -6.11
CA VAL A 66 -22.36 -11.05 -6.14
C VAL A 66 -22.86 -10.73 -7.56
N SER A 67 -22.05 -11.01 -8.60
CA SER A 67 -22.35 -10.62 -9.99
C SER A 67 -22.71 -11.78 -10.91
N THR A 68 -22.56 -13.04 -10.47
CA THR A 68 -22.82 -14.23 -11.30
C THR A 68 -24.23 -14.77 -11.08
N PRO A 69 -25.11 -14.79 -12.10
CA PRO A 69 -26.43 -15.41 -11.99
C PRO A 69 -26.34 -16.87 -11.57
N GLY A 70 -27.22 -17.29 -10.66
CA GLY A 70 -27.21 -18.65 -10.10
C GLY A 70 -26.29 -18.85 -8.90
N ASN A 71 -25.46 -17.86 -8.55
CA ASN A 71 -24.81 -17.82 -7.24
C ASN A 71 -25.83 -17.42 -6.15
N ALA A 72 -25.68 -17.96 -4.95
CA ALA A 72 -26.53 -17.62 -3.80
C ALA A 72 -26.42 -16.13 -3.40
N GLU A 73 -25.26 -15.51 -3.64
CA GLU A 73 -25.00 -14.10 -3.35
C GLU A 73 -25.36 -13.16 -4.52
N TYR A 74 -25.91 -13.67 -5.63
CA TYR A 74 -26.21 -12.85 -6.79
C TYR A 74 -27.13 -11.67 -6.45
N GLY A 75 -26.73 -10.46 -6.88
CA GLY A 75 -27.42 -9.20 -6.61
C GLY A 75 -27.16 -8.59 -5.23
N GLN A 76 -26.42 -9.28 -4.35
CA GLN A 76 -26.07 -8.79 -3.01
C GLN A 76 -24.79 -7.95 -3.04
N HIS A 77 -24.82 -6.85 -3.80
CA HIS A 77 -23.68 -5.94 -3.89
C HIS A 77 -23.41 -5.22 -2.56
N LEU A 78 -22.13 -4.95 -2.28
CA LEU A 78 -21.72 -4.21 -1.09
C LEU A 78 -22.03 -2.72 -1.26
N GLY A 79 -22.56 -2.10 -0.20
CA GLY A 79 -22.57 -0.65 -0.06
C GLY A 79 -21.16 -0.07 0.11
N ALA A 80 -21.03 1.25 -0.01
CA ALA A 80 -19.73 1.92 0.11
C ALA A 80 -19.06 1.69 1.49
N ASP A 81 -19.83 1.79 2.57
CA ASP A 81 -19.32 1.58 3.94
C ASP A 81 -18.93 0.12 4.20
N GLU A 82 -19.68 -0.82 3.65
CA GLU A 82 -19.36 -2.26 3.74
C GLU A 82 -18.09 -2.58 2.95
N ALA A 83 -17.97 -2.03 1.73
CA ALA A 83 -16.76 -2.18 0.92
C ALA A 83 -15.55 -1.55 1.61
N ASN A 84 -15.69 -0.35 2.19
CA ASN A 84 -14.61 0.30 2.93
C ASN A 84 -14.24 -0.46 4.21
N THR A 85 -15.23 -1.02 4.90
CA THR A 85 -14.98 -1.87 6.07
C THR A 85 -14.22 -3.15 5.70
N TYR A 86 -14.55 -3.73 4.54
CA TYR A 86 -13.98 -5.01 4.12
C TYR A 86 -12.62 -4.88 3.44
N PHE A 87 -12.48 -3.89 2.55
CA PHE A 87 -11.28 -3.71 1.71
C PHE A 87 -10.42 -2.50 2.11
N GLY A 88 -10.93 -1.61 2.95
CA GLY A 88 -10.22 -0.39 3.32
C GLY A 88 -8.88 -0.67 4.01
N PRO A 89 -8.03 0.37 4.12
CA PRO A 89 -6.76 0.26 4.83
C PRO A 89 -6.93 -0.14 6.29
N SER A 90 -5.87 -0.67 6.90
CA SER A 90 -5.91 -0.98 8.33
C SER A 90 -6.09 0.28 9.18
N ALA A 91 -6.63 0.14 10.40
CA ALA A 91 -6.90 1.27 11.28
C ALA A 91 -5.65 2.15 11.55
N GLY A 92 -4.46 1.55 11.57
CA GLY A 92 -3.19 2.27 11.77
C GLY A 92 -2.48 2.74 10.50
N ALA A 93 -3.00 2.43 9.31
CA ALA A 93 -2.33 2.77 8.05
C ALA A 93 -2.24 4.29 7.84
N ASN A 94 -3.31 5.02 8.17
CA ASN A 94 -3.33 6.48 8.07
C ASN A 94 -2.29 7.13 8.98
N ASP A 95 -2.22 6.71 10.24
CA ASP A 95 -1.26 7.26 11.21
C ASP A 95 0.18 6.97 10.81
N ALA A 96 0.46 5.75 10.35
CA ALA A 96 1.79 5.35 9.91
C ALA A 96 2.27 6.19 8.71
N VAL A 97 1.42 6.35 7.69
CA VAL A 97 1.77 7.13 6.49
C VAL A 97 1.83 8.62 6.78
N THR A 98 0.93 9.15 7.61
CA THR A 98 0.94 10.55 8.04
C THR A 98 2.23 10.89 8.80
N SER A 99 2.66 10.01 9.71
CA SER A 99 3.91 10.16 10.45
C SER A 99 5.12 10.15 9.51
N TRP A 100 5.15 9.20 8.56
CA TRP A 100 6.21 9.14 7.55
C TRP A 100 6.28 10.39 6.67
N LEU A 101 5.13 10.85 6.14
CA LEU A 101 5.04 12.05 5.30
C LEU A 101 5.46 13.31 6.06
N THR A 102 5.05 13.44 7.33
CA THR A 102 5.44 14.56 8.19
C THR A 102 6.96 14.56 8.43
N GLY A 103 7.53 13.38 8.72
CA GLY A 103 8.98 13.22 8.86
C GLY A 103 9.78 13.52 7.60
N ALA A 104 9.18 13.30 6.41
CA ALA A 104 9.74 13.66 5.11
C ALA A 104 9.56 15.15 4.75
N GLY A 105 8.90 15.94 5.61
CA GLY A 105 8.71 17.38 5.41
C GLY A 105 7.48 17.77 4.59
N ALA A 106 6.59 16.82 4.27
CA ALA A 106 5.30 17.13 3.66
C ALA A 106 4.49 18.04 4.59
N ARG A 107 3.70 18.94 3.99
CA ARG A 107 2.85 19.89 4.71
C ARG A 107 1.43 19.80 4.18
N ARG A 108 0.44 20.11 5.03
CA ARG A 108 -0.99 20.08 4.68
C ARG A 108 -1.47 18.68 4.27
N ILE A 109 -1.21 17.70 5.12
CA ILE A 109 -1.77 16.34 4.99
C ILE A 109 -3.24 16.41 5.40
N LEU A 110 -4.15 15.98 4.52
CA LEU A 110 -5.60 16.01 4.67
C LEU A 110 -6.15 14.59 4.83
#